data_AF-A0A7U3YD17-F1
#
_entry.id   AF-A0A7U3YD17-F1
#
_cell.length_a   1.000
_cell.length_b   1.000
_cell.length_c   1.000
_cell.angle_alpha   90.00
_cell.angle_beta   90.00
_cell.angle_gamma   90.00
#
_symmetry.space_group_name_H-M   'P 1'
#
loop_
_entity.id
_entity.type
_entity.pdbx_description
1 polymer ?
#
loop_
_entity_poly.entity_id
_entity_poly.type
_entity_poly.pdbx_seq_one_letter_code
_entity_poly.pdbx_strand_id
1 'polypeptide(L)' 'MPYPIWIRLEYRSDVGSIIGFTGSIRSEADLLDVLERYGITKANLVTVCINGKAYPISRLDRFFSKS' A
#
# COMPACT_ATOMS: atom_id res chain seq x y z
N MET A 1 10.03 9.16 -1.43
CA MET A 1 9.13 9.54 -0.31
C MET A 1 10.00 9.72 0.93
N PRO A 2 9.82 10.74 1.78
CA PRO A 2 10.58 10.86 3.02
C PRO A 2 10.09 9.81 4.03
N TYR A 3 10.99 9.00 4.57
CA TYR A 3 10.69 8.00 5.59
C TYR A 3 11.10 8.48 6.98
N PRO A 4 10.47 8.00 8.07
CA PRO A 4 9.34 7.06 8.08
C PRO A 4 8.01 7.73 7.69
N ILE A 5 7.06 6.92 7.22
CA ILE A 5 5.68 7.35 6.97
C ILE A 5 4.69 6.48 7.72
N TRP A 6 3.57 7.06 8.14
CA TRP A 6 2.39 6.30 8.57
C TRP A 6 1.50 6.06 7.36
N ILE A 7 1.28 4.80 6.98
CA ILE A 7 0.48 4.43 5.82
C ILE A 7 -0.80 3.70 6.24
N ARG A 8 -1.89 3.97 5.53
CA ARG A 8 -3.06 3.09 5.46
C ARG A 8 -3.25 2.64 4.01
N LEU A 9 -3.41 1.35 3.80
CA LEU A 9 -3.72 0.72 2.52
C LEU A 9 -5.05 0.00 2.66
N GLU A 10 -6.05 0.34 1.86
CA GLU A 10 -7.30 -0.42 1.77
C GLU A 10 -7.35 -1.16 0.44
N TYR A 11 -7.61 -2.46 0.47
CA TYR A 11 -7.56 -3.33 -0.70
C TYR A 11 -8.67 -4.38 -0.65
N ARG A 12 -9.09 -4.87 -1.81
CA ARG A 12 -10.03 -5.99 -1.92
C ARG A 12 -9.32 -7.31 -1.68
N SER A 13 -9.85 -8.12 -0.78
CA SER A 13 -9.47 -9.52 -0.61
C SER A 13 -10.11 -10.41 -1.66
N ASP A 14 -9.67 -11.67 -1.72
CA ASP A 14 -10.16 -12.67 -2.67
C ASP A 14 -11.65 -13.00 -2.49
N VAL A 15 -12.21 -12.76 -1.30
CA VAL A 15 -13.63 -12.94 -0.99
C VAL A 15 -14.45 -11.67 -1.23
N GLY A 16 -13.88 -10.67 -1.90
CA GLY A 16 -14.56 -9.42 -2.29
C GLY A 16 -14.72 -8.39 -1.16
N SER A 17 -14.20 -8.66 0.04
CA SER A 17 -14.25 -7.73 1.18
C SER A 17 -13.14 -6.69 1.09
N ILE A 18 -13.41 -5.46 1.52
CA ILE A 18 -12.36 -4.44 1.66
C ILE A 18 -11.71 -4.61 3.03
N ILE A 19 -10.39 -4.83 3.03
CA ILE A 19 -9.56 -4.95 4.24
C ILE A 19 -8.48 -3.88 4.24
N GLY A 20 -7.98 -3.56 5.44
CA GLY A 20 -7.05 -2.45 5.65
C GLY A 20 -5.76 -2.90 6.34
N PHE A 21 -4.61 -2.50 5.79
CA PHE A 21 -3.34 -2.46 6.52
C PHE A 21 -3.12 -1.04 7.03
N THR A 22 -2.64 -0.89 8.25
CA THR A 22 -2.20 0.41 8.79
C THR A 22 -0.92 0.20 9.58
N GLY A 23 0.12 0.97 9.29
CA GLY A 23 1.41 0.83 9.96
C GLY A 23 2.44 1.87 9.56
N SER A 24 3.58 1.84 10.23
CA SER A 24 4.73 2.67 9.90
C SER A 24 5.60 1.98 8.86
N ILE A 25 5.91 2.66 7.76
CA ILE A 25 6.86 2.22 6.75
C ILE A 25 8.16 3.00 6.93
N ARG A 26 9.28 2.28 7.04
CA ARG A 26 10.60 2.86 7.28
C ARG A 26 11.47 2.98 6.03
N SER A 27 11.13 2.26 4.96
CA SER A 27 11.88 2.27 3.70
C SER A 27 11.00 1.84 2.52
N GLU A 28 11.55 1.93 1.30
CA GLU A 28 10.90 1.37 0.10
C GLU A 28 10.76 -0.16 0.17
N ALA A 29 11.75 -0.85 0.74
CA ALA A 29 11.73 -2.30 0.92
C ALA A 29 10.62 -2.73 1.90
N ASP A 30 10.46 -2.01 3.01
CA ASP A 30 9.41 -2.27 3.99
C ASP A 30 8.01 -2.13 3.38
N LEU A 31 7.82 -1.20 2.44
CA LEU A 31 6.57 -1.11 1.68
C LEU A 31 6.38 -2.32 0.75
N LEU A 32 7.42 -2.75 0.04
CA LEU A 32 7.34 -3.93 -0.84
C LEU A 32 6.98 -5.19 -0.04
N ASP A 33 7.63 -5.41 1.10
CA ASP A 33 7.35 -6.55 1.98
C ASP A 33 5.89 -6.56 2.44
N VAL A 34 5.32 -5.40 2.77
CA VAL A 34 3.89 -5.27 3.10
C VAL A 34 3.02 -5.62 1.90
N LEU A 35 3.31 -5.07 0.72
CA LEU A 35 2.52 -5.34 -0.48
C LEU A 35 2.54 -6.83 -0.83
N GLU A 36 3.70 -7.49 -0.78
CA GLU A 36 3.85 -8.92 -1.04
C GLU A 36 3.17 -9.79 0.01
N ARG A 37 3.41 -9.52 1.30
CA ARG A 37 2.86 -10.31 2.41
C ARG A 37 1.33 -10.34 2.43
N TYR A 38 0.70 -9.25 2.01
CA TYR A 38 -0.75 -9.10 1.99
C TYR A 38 -1.36 -9.29 0.59
N GLY A 39 -0.56 -9.66 -0.43
CA GLY A 39 -1.04 -9.85 -1.80
C GLY A 39 -1.67 -8.57 -2.40
N ILE A 40 -1.18 -7.40 -2.00
CA ILE A 40 -1.71 -6.11 -2.47
C ILE A 40 -1.12 -5.81 -3.84
N THR A 41 -1.99 -5.73 -4.83
CA THR A 41 -1.66 -5.39 -6.21
C THR A 41 -2.28 -4.05 -6.58
N LYS A 42 -1.82 -3.45 -7.69
CA LYS A 42 -2.47 -2.26 -8.23
C LYS A 42 -3.97 -2.47 -8.53
N ALA A 43 -4.36 -3.68 -8.90
CA ALA A 43 -5.73 -4.01 -9.28
C ALA A 43 -6.68 -4.15 -8.09
N ASN A 44 -6.19 -4.58 -6.93
CA ASN A 44 -7.02 -4.74 -5.73
C ASN A 44 -6.90 -3.57 -4.75
N LEU A 45 -5.92 -2.67 -4.91
CA LEU A 45 -5.75 -1.49 -4.07
C LEU A 45 -6.86 -0.45 -4.34
N VAL A 46 -7.55 -0.06 -3.27
CA VAL A 46 -8.72 0.85 -3.31
C VAL A 46 -8.33 2.25 -2.86
N THR A 47 -7.66 2.37 -1.71
CA THR A 47 -7.24 3.68 -1.17
C THR A 47 -5.84 3.60 -0.56
N VAL A 48 -5.14 4.73 -0.60
CA VAL A 48 -3.85 4.92 0.07
C VAL A 48 -3.93 6.22 0.83
N CYS A 49 -3.57 6.19 2.12
CA CYS A 49 -3.39 7.38 2.93
C CYS A 49 -1.99 7.38 3.52
N ILE A 50 -1.32 8.53 3.47
CA ILE A 50 0.01 8.74 4.05
C ILE A 50 -0.07 9.91 5.00
N ASN A 51 0.34 9.70 6.26
CA ASN A 51 0.29 10.71 7.33
C ASN A 51 -1.10 11.38 7.42
N GLY A 52 -2.16 10.57 7.30
CA GLY A 52 -3.55 11.02 7.36
C GLY A 52 -4.08 11.72 6.10
N LYS A 53 -3.29 11.81 5.03
CA LYS A 53 -3.69 12.45 3.77
C LYS A 53 -3.87 11.43 2.66
N ALA A 54 -4.91 11.60 1.86
CA ALA A 54 -5.10 10.79 0.66
C ALA A 54 -3.86 10.90 -0.24
N TYR A 55 -3.41 9.76 -0.74
CA TYR A 55 -2.23 9.64 -1.57
C TYR A 55 -2.61 8.95 -2.88
N PRO A 56 -2.24 9.50 -4.05
CA PRO A 56 -2.59 8.90 -5.33
C PRO A 56 -1.96 7.51 -5.48
N ILE A 57 -2.78 6.50 -5.81
CA ILE A 57 -2.33 5.13 -6.09
C ILE A 57 -1.29 5.12 -7.22
N SER A 58 -1.44 5.97 -8.24
CA SER A 58 -0.49 6.06 -9.36
C SER A 58 0.94 6.39 -8.94
N ARG A 59 1.14 7.05 -7.78
CA ARG A 59 2.49 7.31 -7.25
C ARG A 59 3.15 6.06 -6.65
N LEU A 60 2.41 4.96 -6.51
CA LEU A 60 2.94 3.66 -6.11
C LEU A 60 3.23 2.74 -7.30
N ASP A 61 2.97 3.15 -8.55
CA ASP A 61 3.13 2.30 -9.75
C ASP A 61 4.50 1.64 -9.87
N ARG A 62 5.56 2.34 -9.45
CA ARG A 62 6.93 1.81 -9.44
C ARG A 62 7.13 0.60 -8.51
N PHE A 63 6.29 0.44 -7.48
CA PHE A 63 6.34 -0.70 -6.57
C PHE A 63 5.59 -1.91 -7.12
N PHE A 64 4.68 -1.72 -8.07
CA PHE A 64 3.93 -2.79 -8.73
C PHE A 64 4.56 -3.27 -10.04
N SER A 65 5.56 -2.55 -10.56
CA SER A 65 6.23 -2.86 -11.82
C SER A 65 7.34 -3.91 -11.67
N LYS A 66 7.58 -4.40 -10.45
CA LYS A 66 8.68 -5.33 -10.10
C LYS A 66 8.23 -6.75 -9.74
N SER A 67 6.94 -7.05 -9.77
CA SER A 67 6.40 -8.40 -9.52
C SER A 67 6.10 -9.13 -10.82
#